data_AF-A0A137P8C4-F1
#
_entry.id   AF-A0A137P8C4-F1
#
_cell.length_a   1.000
_cell.length_b   1.000
_cell.length_c   1.000
_cell.angle_alpha   90.00
_cell.angle_beta   90.00
_cell.angle_gamma   90.00
#
_symmetry.space_group_name_H-M   'P 1'
#
loop_
_entity.id
_entity.type
_entity.pdbx_description
1 polymer ?
#
loop_
_entity_poly.entity_id
_entity_poly.type
_entity_poly.pdbx_seq_one_letter_code
_entity_poly.pdbx_strand_id
1 'polypeptide(L)'
;MNFYRDASDILEKIENKKGTIKGLTLSDKVRDKKKMFAIICQTLKYKPIILELLEKISLTIKIKKGIVAPQGPIKDKITKYKPKLKELLAELRKERNVKSNKELIEDNSTAESIPRYIRVNTLKTNIDIVIKSFVKSGYELVEYDEEFDWSQKGLKVISKDPHVDNLLLLPPNSDLHDNRLFTSGAIILQDKASCFPAFILNPPENVHCIDACAAPGNKTSHLSMILNNTGKVFAFDKDNRRLQLLKKLTSKAGCKNINAQNLNFLDIDPNDPQYQYVEYILLDPSCSGSGIVNRFNHLTDSQESEDNQNERLDSLSGFQIKIILHAFQFPSVRKVTYSTCSVHMEENENVISKVLENENHEFVLSEKQQVLPTWKRRGLPIEGLTKEQSAALVRADPEQDGTNGFFVACFERDLPPVEIPVEEPKATHSDSALKKRKLPPVQQPQNNPNQKFKPKSGKKKRIGRPVTL
;
A
#
# COMPACT_ATOMS: atom_id res chain seq x y z
N MET A 1 -2.96 -16.36 -28.43
CA MET A 1 -3.46 -15.76 -27.18
C MET A 1 -4.07 -14.41 -27.53
N ASN A 2 -5.21 -14.07 -26.96
CA ASN A 2 -6.07 -13.07 -27.53
C ASN A 2 -6.32 -11.94 -26.52
N PHE A 3 -5.70 -10.78 -26.73
CA PHE A 3 -5.66 -9.66 -25.78
C PHE A 3 -7.03 -9.32 -25.18
N TYR A 4 -8.09 -9.26 -25.98
CA TYR A 4 -9.42 -8.91 -25.47
C TYR A 4 -10.11 -10.06 -24.72
N ARG A 5 -9.79 -11.32 -25.07
CA ARG A 5 -10.24 -12.49 -24.31
C ARG A 5 -9.59 -12.50 -22.93
N ASP A 6 -8.29 -12.24 -22.90
CA ASP A 6 -7.54 -12.16 -21.63
C ASP A 6 -8.07 -10.99 -20.77
N ALA A 7 -8.41 -9.86 -21.39
CA ALA A 7 -9.07 -8.73 -20.71
C ALA A 7 -10.43 -9.12 -20.14
N SER A 8 -11.25 -9.85 -20.90
CA SER A 8 -12.54 -10.34 -20.41
C SER A 8 -12.41 -11.32 -19.25
N ASP A 9 -11.50 -12.28 -19.33
CA ASP A 9 -11.26 -13.23 -18.24
C ASP A 9 -10.82 -12.50 -16.96
N ILE A 10 -10.11 -11.38 -17.11
CA ILE A 10 -9.75 -10.50 -16.01
C ILE A 10 -10.97 -9.75 -15.47
N LEU A 11 -11.82 -9.16 -16.33
CA LEU A 11 -13.08 -8.51 -15.92
C LEU A 11 -13.98 -9.47 -15.14
N GLU A 12 -14.17 -10.70 -15.65
CA GLU A 12 -14.97 -11.72 -14.98
C GLU A 12 -14.37 -12.09 -13.61
N LYS A 13 -13.05 -12.17 -13.49
CA LYS A 13 -12.39 -12.39 -12.19
C LYS A 13 -12.57 -11.21 -11.24
N ILE A 14 -12.55 -9.97 -11.76
CA ILE A 14 -12.80 -8.76 -10.97
C ILE A 14 -14.24 -8.75 -10.46
N GLU A 15 -15.22 -9.00 -11.33
CA GLU A 15 -16.64 -9.09 -10.99
C GLU A 15 -16.90 -10.21 -9.97
N ASN A 16 -16.25 -11.36 -10.12
CA ASN A 16 -16.31 -12.46 -9.15
C ASN A 16 -15.42 -12.25 -7.91
N LYS A 17 -14.86 -11.06 -7.70
CA LYS A 17 -14.00 -10.71 -6.55
C LYS A 17 -12.79 -11.65 -6.34
N LYS A 18 -12.29 -12.28 -7.40
CA LYS A 18 -11.13 -13.22 -7.40
C LYS A 18 -9.78 -12.49 -7.46
N GLY A 19 -9.73 -11.21 -7.08
CA GLY A 19 -8.52 -10.41 -7.00
C GLY A 19 -8.72 -8.94 -7.37
N THR A 20 -7.76 -8.10 -6.99
CA THR A 20 -7.76 -6.67 -7.36
C THR A 20 -7.41 -6.47 -8.84
N ILE A 21 -7.86 -5.36 -9.43
CA ILE A 21 -7.51 -4.97 -10.82
C ILE A 21 -6.00 -4.99 -11.05
N LYS A 22 -5.20 -4.29 -10.22
CA LYS A 22 -3.74 -4.29 -10.33
C LYS A 22 -3.17 -5.71 -10.20
N GLY A 23 -3.66 -6.48 -9.24
CA GLY A 23 -3.20 -7.86 -9.01
C GLY A 23 -3.47 -8.81 -10.17
N LEU A 24 -4.57 -8.63 -10.91
CA LEU A 24 -4.94 -9.48 -12.05
C LEU A 24 -4.27 -9.02 -13.36
N THR A 25 -4.23 -7.71 -13.61
CA THR A 25 -3.67 -7.10 -14.82
C THR A 25 -2.13 -7.05 -14.85
N LEU A 26 -1.48 -6.97 -13.69
CA LEU A 26 -0.02 -6.94 -13.59
C LEU A 26 0.61 -8.31 -13.30
N SER A 27 -0.21 -9.37 -13.28
CA SER A 27 0.26 -10.74 -13.10
C SER A 27 1.21 -11.18 -14.22
N ASP A 28 2.11 -12.12 -13.94
CA ASP A 28 3.13 -12.56 -14.91
C ASP A 28 2.55 -13.28 -16.13
N LYS A 29 1.28 -13.68 -16.05
CA LYS A 29 0.53 -14.27 -17.16
C LYS A 29 0.10 -13.23 -18.21
N VAL A 30 0.17 -11.93 -17.90
CA VAL A 30 -0.22 -10.85 -18.80
C VAL A 30 1.01 -10.32 -19.55
N ARG A 31 0.99 -10.41 -20.89
CA ARG A 31 2.08 -9.91 -21.75
C ARG A 31 2.19 -8.39 -21.73
N ASP A 32 1.13 -7.68 -22.10
CA ASP A 32 1.12 -6.22 -22.17
C ASP A 32 0.42 -5.64 -20.93
N LYS A 33 1.15 -5.64 -19.81
CA LYS A 33 0.62 -5.25 -18.49
C LYS A 33 0.07 -3.82 -18.48
N LYS A 34 0.76 -2.87 -19.12
CA LYS A 34 0.33 -1.45 -19.19
C LYS A 34 -0.96 -1.31 -19.99
N LYS A 35 -1.02 -1.89 -21.19
CA LYS A 35 -2.22 -1.82 -22.04
C LYS A 35 -3.39 -2.59 -21.44
N MET A 36 -3.13 -3.74 -20.81
CA MET A 36 -4.14 -4.53 -20.11
C MET A 36 -4.73 -3.75 -18.93
N PHE A 37 -3.89 -3.15 -18.09
CA PHE A 37 -4.37 -2.30 -17.00
C PHE A 37 -5.22 -1.13 -17.51
N ALA A 38 -4.74 -0.43 -18.55
CA ALA A 38 -5.45 0.68 -19.15
C ALA A 38 -6.82 0.26 -19.72
N ILE A 39 -6.91 -0.82 -20.49
CA ILE A 39 -8.20 -1.25 -21.08
C ILE A 39 -9.20 -1.67 -20.00
N ILE A 40 -8.76 -2.40 -18.97
CA ILE A 40 -9.62 -2.82 -17.86
C ILE A 40 -10.16 -1.61 -17.09
N CYS A 41 -9.29 -0.66 -16.74
CA CYS A 41 -9.69 0.58 -16.06
C CYS A 41 -10.69 1.39 -16.89
N GLN A 42 -10.45 1.55 -18.20
CA GLN A 42 -11.36 2.28 -19.09
C GLN A 42 -12.70 1.54 -19.26
N THR A 43 -12.68 0.21 -19.42
CA THR A 43 -13.90 -0.58 -19.54
C THR A 43 -14.76 -0.50 -18.27
N LEU A 44 -14.15 -0.59 -17.09
CA LEU A 44 -14.87 -0.42 -15.83
C LEU A 44 -15.41 1.01 -15.70
N LYS A 45 -14.57 2.02 -15.94
CA LYS A 45 -14.93 3.46 -15.88
C LYS A 45 -16.18 3.79 -16.71
N TYR A 46 -16.29 3.22 -17.91
CA TYR A 46 -17.40 3.46 -18.81
C TYR A 46 -18.48 2.36 -18.76
N LYS A 47 -18.40 1.39 -17.85
CA LYS A 47 -19.31 0.23 -17.78
C LYS A 47 -20.79 0.63 -17.73
N PRO A 48 -21.25 1.60 -16.92
CA PRO A 48 -22.67 1.99 -16.89
C PRO A 48 -23.17 2.47 -18.25
N ILE A 49 -22.40 3.32 -18.92
CA ILE A 49 -22.70 3.83 -20.27
C ILE A 49 -22.66 2.71 -21.31
N ILE A 50 -21.68 1.80 -21.20
CA ILE A 50 -21.57 0.65 -22.11
C ILE A 50 -22.81 -0.25 -21.97
N LEU A 51 -23.28 -0.54 -20.75
CA LEU A 51 -24.45 -1.37 -20.52
C LEU A 51 -25.73 -0.70 -21.05
N GLU A 52 -25.94 0.59 -20.77
CA GLU A 52 -27.09 1.35 -21.29
C GLU A 52 -27.14 1.33 -22.83
N LEU A 53 -25.99 1.53 -23.49
CA LEU A 53 -25.92 1.47 -24.96
C LEU A 53 -26.19 0.06 -25.50
N LEU A 54 -25.78 -0.99 -24.79
CA LEU A 54 -26.05 -2.38 -25.19
C LEU A 54 -27.53 -2.74 -25.06
N GLU A 55 -28.20 -2.24 -24.02
CA GLU A 55 -29.66 -2.39 -23.83
C GLU A 55 -30.44 -1.70 -24.95
N LYS A 56 -30.10 -0.44 -25.30
CA LYS A 56 -30.76 0.33 -26.38
C LYS A 56 -30.68 -0.34 -27.77
N ILE A 57 -29.70 -1.22 -28.02
CA ILE A 57 -29.58 -1.93 -29.31
C ILE A 57 -30.38 -3.24 -29.33
N SER A 58 -31.02 -3.62 -28.21
CA SER A 58 -31.59 -4.96 -28.02
C SER A 58 -30.59 -6.06 -28.39
N LEU A 59 -29.30 -5.78 -28.20
CA LEU A 59 -28.25 -6.77 -28.26
C LEU A 59 -28.33 -7.58 -26.97
N THR A 60 -29.33 -8.45 -26.89
CA THR A 60 -29.28 -9.62 -26.01
C THR A 60 -28.26 -10.58 -26.62
N ILE A 61 -26.99 -10.16 -26.64
CA ILE A 61 -25.91 -11.12 -26.65
C ILE A 61 -26.18 -11.90 -25.37
N LYS A 62 -26.58 -13.18 -25.49
CA LYS A 62 -26.47 -14.12 -24.38
C LYS A 62 -24.98 -14.15 -24.02
N ILE A 63 -24.52 -13.21 -23.21
CA ILE A 63 -23.18 -13.20 -22.62
C ILE A 63 -23.22 -14.27 -21.52
N LYS A 64 -23.37 -15.53 -21.92
CA LYS A 64 -22.72 -16.60 -21.18
C LYS A 64 -21.24 -16.38 -21.46
N LYS A 65 -20.55 -15.73 -20.52
CA LYS A 65 -19.08 -15.63 -20.46
C LYS A 65 -18.45 -14.66 -21.48
N GLY A 66 -18.31 -13.42 -21.05
CA GLY A 66 -17.16 -12.58 -21.42
C GLY A 66 -17.15 -11.89 -22.80
N ILE A 67 -16.38 -10.81 -22.87
CA ILE A 67 -16.02 -10.03 -24.05
C ILE A 67 -14.94 -10.81 -24.86
N VAL A 68 -15.24 -11.28 -26.07
CA VAL A 68 -14.22 -11.88 -26.96
C VAL A 68 -14.43 -11.37 -28.40
N ALA A 69 -13.49 -11.07 -29.31
CA ALA A 69 -12.12 -10.55 -29.35
C ALA A 69 -11.78 -10.32 -30.88
N PRO A 70 -10.57 -9.96 -31.36
CA PRO A 70 -10.26 -9.16 -32.55
C PRO A 70 -10.36 -9.83 -33.94
N GLN A 71 -10.88 -11.05 -34.06
CA GLN A 71 -11.28 -11.69 -35.33
C GLN A 71 -12.42 -12.69 -35.10
N GLY A 72 -13.32 -12.82 -36.08
CA GLY A 72 -14.45 -13.74 -36.08
C GLY A 72 -15.84 -13.05 -36.03
N PRO A 73 -16.95 -13.82 -36.00
CA PRO A 73 -18.32 -13.33 -36.19
C PRO A 73 -18.78 -12.28 -35.18
N ILE A 74 -18.10 -12.14 -34.03
CA ILE A 74 -18.36 -11.08 -33.05
C ILE A 74 -17.71 -9.75 -33.47
N LYS A 75 -16.52 -9.75 -34.08
CA LYS A 75 -15.93 -8.53 -34.67
C LYS A 75 -16.80 -8.02 -35.81
N ASP A 76 -17.36 -8.91 -36.61
CA ASP A 76 -18.27 -8.54 -37.70
C ASP A 76 -19.57 -7.96 -37.15
N LYS A 77 -20.10 -8.52 -36.05
CA LYS A 77 -21.21 -7.91 -35.30
C LYS A 77 -20.83 -6.54 -34.72
N ILE A 78 -19.71 -6.41 -34.01
CA ILE A 78 -19.26 -5.12 -33.44
C ILE A 78 -19.05 -4.09 -34.56
N THR A 79 -18.45 -4.48 -35.69
CA THR A 79 -18.24 -3.61 -36.85
C THR A 79 -19.57 -3.21 -37.50
N LYS A 80 -20.52 -4.14 -37.59
CA LYS A 80 -21.89 -3.90 -38.05
C LYS A 80 -22.66 -2.93 -37.14
N TYR A 81 -22.51 -3.04 -35.82
CA TYR A 81 -23.21 -2.17 -34.86
C TYR A 81 -22.41 -0.90 -34.50
N LYS A 82 -21.16 -0.77 -34.91
CA LYS A 82 -20.29 0.38 -34.63
C LYS A 82 -20.90 1.73 -35.07
N PRO A 83 -21.54 1.86 -36.25
CA PRO A 83 -22.22 3.10 -36.63
C PRO A 83 -23.38 3.42 -35.67
N LYS A 84 -24.22 2.44 -35.37
CA LYS A 84 -25.38 2.59 -34.46
C LYS A 84 -24.96 2.91 -33.02
N LEU A 85 -23.90 2.29 -32.51
CA LEU A 85 -23.32 2.61 -31.20
C LEU A 85 -22.79 4.04 -31.15
N LYS A 86 -22.20 4.55 -32.24
CA LYS A 86 -21.73 5.94 -32.30
C LYS A 86 -22.90 6.93 -32.31
N GLU A 87 -23.97 6.61 -33.02
CA GLU A 87 -25.19 7.40 -33.08
C GLU A 87 -25.86 7.47 -31.70
N LEU A 88 -26.13 6.32 -31.06
CA LEU A 88 -26.69 6.25 -29.71
C LEU A 88 -25.83 6.95 -28.67
N LEU A 89 -24.51 6.86 -28.78
CA LEU A 89 -23.60 7.60 -27.90
C LEU A 89 -23.69 9.11 -28.11
N ALA A 90 -23.90 9.58 -29.35
CA ALA A 90 -24.10 10.99 -29.65
C ALA A 90 -25.46 11.49 -29.15
N GLU A 91 -26.52 10.69 -29.29
CA GLU A 91 -27.84 10.95 -28.72
C GLU A 91 -27.76 11.04 -27.20
N LEU A 92 -27.10 10.09 -26.54
CA LEU A 92 -26.93 10.08 -25.08
C LEU A 92 -26.19 11.33 -24.58
N ARG A 93 -25.18 11.81 -25.32
CA ARG A 93 -24.51 13.09 -25.01
C ARG A 93 -25.47 14.27 -25.10
N LYS A 94 -26.33 14.29 -26.11
CA LYS A 94 -27.32 15.34 -26.31
C LYS A 94 -28.39 15.31 -25.22
N GLU A 95 -28.90 14.12 -24.89
CA GLU A 95 -29.87 13.88 -23.81
C GLU A 95 -29.34 14.39 -22.46
N ARG A 96 -28.07 14.10 -22.15
CA ARG A 96 -27.42 14.52 -20.91
C ARG A 96 -26.79 15.92 -20.98
N ASN A 97 -26.94 16.63 -22.10
CA ASN A 97 -26.39 17.96 -22.34
C ASN A 97 -24.87 18.08 -22.11
N VAL A 98 -24.09 17.10 -22.58
CA VAL A 98 -22.63 17.06 -22.42
C VAL A 98 -21.88 17.12 -23.76
N LYS A 99 -20.68 17.71 -23.76
CA LYS A 99 -19.89 17.97 -24.98
C LYS A 99 -18.95 16.82 -25.32
N SER A 100 -18.57 16.00 -24.34
CA SER A 100 -17.60 14.91 -24.52
C SER A 100 -18.06 13.60 -23.87
N ASN A 101 -17.45 12.47 -24.28
CA ASN A 101 -17.67 11.19 -23.60
C ASN A 101 -17.22 11.22 -22.13
N LYS A 102 -16.23 12.06 -21.80
CA LYS A 102 -15.68 12.13 -20.44
C LYS A 102 -16.72 12.69 -19.46
N GLU A 103 -17.58 13.57 -19.94
CA GLU A 103 -18.66 14.19 -19.17
C GLU A 103 -19.90 13.29 -19.02
N LEU A 104 -19.99 12.16 -19.75
CA LEU A 104 -21.13 11.22 -19.63
C LEU A 104 -21.14 10.43 -18.33
N ILE A 105 -19.99 10.35 -17.66
CA ILE A 105 -19.80 9.62 -16.40
C ILE A 105 -19.73 10.64 -15.26
N GLU A 106 -20.20 10.24 -14.07
CA GLU A 106 -20.02 11.05 -12.87
C GLU A 106 -18.54 11.39 -12.67
N ASP A 107 -18.32 12.65 -12.35
CA ASP A 107 -17.02 13.32 -12.45
C ASP A 107 -16.04 12.66 -11.49
N ASN A 108 -15.08 11.89 -12.02
CA ASN A 108 -13.91 11.47 -11.24
C ASN A 108 -12.89 12.62 -11.14
N SER A 109 -13.33 13.87 -11.20
CA SER A 109 -12.49 15.06 -11.12
C SER A 109 -11.70 15.09 -9.81
N THR A 110 -12.27 14.56 -8.73
CA THR A 110 -11.61 14.44 -7.43
C THR A 110 -10.32 13.62 -7.49
N ALA A 111 -10.25 12.54 -8.28
CA ALA A 111 -9.01 11.76 -8.44
C ALA A 111 -7.96 12.50 -9.27
N GLU A 112 -8.40 13.36 -10.18
CA GLU A 112 -7.54 14.15 -11.06
C GLU A 112 -7.01 15.42 -10.38
N SER A 113 -7.57 15.82 -9.22
CA SER A 113 -7.14 16.96 -8.42
C SER A 113 -6.27 16.60 -7.20
N ILE A 114 -6.37 15.38 -6.66
CA ILE A 114 -5.59 14.97 -5.47
C ILE A 114 -4.08 15.01 -5.72
N PRO A 115 -3.31 15.78 -4.93
CA PRO A 115 -1.86 15.84 -5.05
C PRO A 115 -1.19 14.47 -4.99
N ARG A 116 -0.07 14.35 -5.72
CA ARG A 116 0.83 13.21 -5.61
C ARG A 116 1.69 13.37 -4.36
N TYR A 117 1.30 12.68 -3.29
CA TYR A 117 2.09 12.61 -2.07
C TYR A 117 3.28 11.67 -2.19
N ILE A 118 4.44 12.13 -1.73
CA ILE A 118 5.66 11.34 -1.57
C ILE A 118 6.19 11.47 -0.15
N ARG A 119 6.35 10.33 0.52
CA ARG A 119 7.00 10.27 1.82
C ARG A 119 8.50 10.08 1.63
N VAL A 120 9.29 10.93 2.26
CA VAL A 120 10.75 10.86 2.25
C VAL A 120 11.21 9.75 3.20
N ASN A 121 12.11 8.90 2.72
CA ASN A 121 12.67 7.83 3.52
C ASN A 121 13.87 8.33 4.33
N THR A 122 13.64 8.60 5.62
CA THR A 122 14.65 9.11 6.57
C THR A 122 15.80 8.13 6.82
N LEU A 123 15.63 6.84 6.55
CA LEU A 123 16.71 5.84 6.65
C LEU A 123 17.73 5.93 5.50
N LYS A 124 17.42 6.68 4.44
CA LYS A 124 18.25 6.77 3.21
C LYS A 124 18.64 8.18 2.82
N THR A 125 17.84 9.17 3.21
CA THR A 125 18.01 10.57 2.82
C THR A 125 17.27 11.47 3.81
N ASN A 126 17.39 12.79 3.64
CA ASN A 126 16.52 13.76 4.30
C ASN A 126 15.69 14.55 3.28
N ILE A 127 14.69 15.29 3.78
CA ILE A 127 13.75 16.07 2.98
C ILE A 127 14.43 17.12 2.12
N ASP A 128 15.48 17.79 2.63
CA ASP A 128 16.16 18.87 1.92
C ASP A 128 16.93 18.36 0.70
N ILE A 129 17.55 17.18 0.80
CA ILE A 129 18.22 16.53 -0.34
C ILE A 129 17.20 16.18 -1.43
N VAL A 130 16.02 15.68 -1.04
CA VAL A 130 14.95 15.33 -1.98
C VAL A 130 14.46 16.59 -2.70
N ILE A 131 14.14 17.65 -1.95
CA ILE A 131 13.70 18.93 -2.51
C ILE A 131 14.76 19.48 -3.48
N LYS A 132 16.03 19.53 -3.07
CA LYS A 132 17.14 19.99 -3.94
C LYS A 132 17.22 19.19 -5.25
N SER A 133 16.99 17.87 -5.19
CA SER A 133 16.96 17.03 -6.39
C SER A 133 15.78 17.34 -7.32
N PHE A 134 14.60 17.63 -6.77
CA PHE A 134 13.44 18.05 -7.56
C PHE A 134 13.65 19.44 -8.15
N VAL A 135 14.18 20.40 -7.38
CA VAL A 135 14.50 21.76 -7.86
C VAL A 135 15.49 21.72 -9.01
N LYS A 136 16.56 20.91 -8.89
CA LYS A 136 17.50 20.67 -9.99
C LYS A 136 16.84 20.07 -11.24
N SER A 137 15.72 19.39 -11.09
CA SER A 137 14.93 18.81 -12.19
C SER A 137 13.88 19.78 -12.75
N GLY A 138 13.93 21.05 -12.32
CA GLY A 138 13.06 22.12 -12.79
C GLY A 138 11.74 22.25 -12.02
N TYR A 139 11.66 21.72 -10.80
CA TYR A 139 10.56 22.02 -9.89
C TYR A 139 10.82 23.31 -9.11
N GLU A 140 9.78 24.04 -8.78
CA GLU A 140 9.82 25.18 -7.87
C GLU A 140 9.33 24.76 -6.48
N LEU A 141 10.06 25.11 -5.43
CA LEU A 141 9.59 24.91 -4.06
C LEU A 141 8.62 26.04 -3.71
N VAL A 142 7.38 25.68 -3.38
CA VAL A 142 6.34 26.63 -2.96
C VAL A 142 5.91 26.35 -1.52
N GLU A 143 5.52 27.39 -0.81
CA GLU A 143 4.88 27.23 0.50
C GLU A 143 3.53 26.51 0.33
N TYR A 144 3.12 25.79 1.37
CA TYR A 144 1.85 25.09 1.35
C TYR A 144 0.72 26.10 1.46
N ASP A 145 -0.28 25.96 0.60
CA ASP A 145 -1.52 26.71 0.62
C ASP A 145 -2.69 25.74 0.36
N GLU A 146 -3.70 25.79 1.23
CA GLU A 146 -4.90 24.94 1.12
C GLU A 146 -5.71 25.26 -0.13
N GLU A 147 -5.65 26.50 -0.62
CA GLU A 147 -6.39 26.97 -1.81
C GLU A 147 -5.61 26.78 -3.12
N PHE A 148 -4.40 26.25 -3.04
CA PHE A 148 -3.55 26.07 -4.21
C PHE A 148 -4.13 25.02 -5.17
N ASP A 149 -4.36 25.42 -6.43
CA ASP A 149 -4.84 24.50 -7.47
C ASP A 149 -3.71 23.60 -7.99
N TRP A 150 -3.62 22.40 -7.42
CA TRP A 150 -2.66 21.37 -7.80
C TRP A 150 -2.95 20.73 -9.16
N SER A 151 -4.13 20.95 -9.76
CA SER A 151 -4.58 20.26 -10.98
C SER A 151 -4.06 20.90 -12.28
N GLN A 152 -3.39 22.06 -12.17
CA GLN A 152 -2.88 22.79 -13.32
C GLN A 152 -1.92 21.96 -14.19
N LYS A 153 -2.18 21.96 -15.51
CA LYS A 153 -1.37 21.19 -16.46
C LYS A 153 0.03 21.76 -16.61
N GLY A 154 1.03 20.88 -16.60
CA GLY A 154 2.43 21.25 -16.79
C GLY A 154 3.07 21.89 -15.56
N LEU A 155 2.33 21.99 -14.46
CA LEU A 155 2.82 22.52 -13.20
C LEU A 155 4.02 21.69 -12.70
N LYS A 156 5.09 22.37 -12.32
CA LYS A 156 6.30 21.78 -11.73
C LYS A 156 6.58 22.44 -10.40
N VAL A 157 5.73 22.18 -9.43
CA VAL A 157 5.91 22.66 -8.06
C VAL A 157 6.06 21.51 -7.10
N ILE A 158 6.73 21.76 -5.99
CA ILE A 158 6.84 20.85 -4.87
C ILE A 158 6.59 21.64 -3.59
N SER A 159 5.86 21.06 -2.64
CA SER A 159 5.64 21.68 -1.33
C SER A 159 5.84 20.68 -0.21
N LYS A 160 6.09 21.18 1.01
CA LYS A 160 6.13 20.38 2.23
C LYS A 160 4.71 20.26 2.78
N ASP A 161 4.36 19.08 3.28
CA ASP A 161 3.09 18.92 3.97
C ASP A 161 3.10 19.66 5.32
N PRO A 162 2.01 20.35 5.71
CA PRO A 162 1.95 21.09 6.97
C PRO A 162 1.61 20.21 8.19
N HIS A 163 1.16 18.96 7.98
CA HIS A 163 0.65 18.10 9.05
C HIS A 163 1.55 16.90 9.34
N VAL A 164 2.20 16.36 8.31
CA VAL A 164 3.04 15.15 8.42
C VAL A 164 4.47 15.49 8.04
N ASP A 165 5.39 15.28 8.97
CA ASP A 165 6.82 15.48 8.72
C ASP A 165 7.31 14.56 7.60
N ASN A 166 8.30 15.05 6.84
CA ASN A 166 8.92 14.29 5.75
C ASN A 166 7.95 13.87 4.64
N LEU A 167 6.79 14.54 4.51
CA LEU A 167 5.86 14.35 3.41
C LEU A 167 5.93 15.54 2.44
N LEU A 168 5.96 15.25 1.15
CA LEU A 168 6.01 16.26 0.08
C LEU A 168 4.83 16.07 -0.87
N LEU A 169 4.35 17.20 -1.41
CA LEU A 169 3.25 17.29 -2.35
C LEU A 169 3.79 17.62 -3.74
N LEU A 170 3.28 16.93 -4.75
CA LEU A 170 3.52 17.20 -6.16
C LEU A 170 2.18 17.23 -6.91
N PRO A 171 2.13 17.78 -8.13
CA PRO A 171 0.93 17.72 -8.96
C PRO A 171 0.46 16.27 -9.22
N PRO A 172 -0.86 16.00 -9.30
CA PRO A 172 -1.48 14.66 -9.33
C PRO A 172 -0.88 13.67 -10.35
N ASN A 173 -0.50 14.20 -11.52
CA ASN A 173 0.00 13.44 -12.66
C ASN A 173 1.53 13.32 -12.72
N SER A 174 2.23 13.64 -11.63
CA SER A 174 3.68 13.46 -11.54
C SER A 174 4.04 11.98 -11.55
N ASP A 175 4.51 11.46 -12.70
CA ASP A 175 5.02 10.10 -12.82
C ASP A 175 6.45 10.01 -12.27
N LEU A 176 6.61 9.22 -11.22
CA LEU A 176 7.88 9.02 -10.51
C LEU A 176 8.36 7.57 -10.61
N HIS A 177 7.73 6.72 -11.42
CA HIS A 177 8.05 5.30 -11.46
C HIS A 177 9.49 5.01 -11.93
N ASP A 178 10.02 5.83 -12.85
CA ASP A 178 11.40 5.73 -13.33
C ASP A 178 12.35 6.71 -12.61
N ASN A 179 11.84 7.49 -11.65
CA ASN A 179 12.66 8.44 -10.88
C ASN A 179 13.69 7.69 -10.02
N ARG A 180 14.95 8.16 -10.01
CA ARG A 180 16.05 7.54 -9.25
C ARG A 180 15.78 7.51 -7.74
N LEU A 181 15.16 8.53 -7.18
CA LEU A 181 14.81 8.56 -5.76
C LEU A 181 13.76 7.49 -5.43
N PHE A 182 12.77 7.29 -6.32
CA PHE A 182 11.77 6.25 -6.12
C PHE A 182 12.34 4.85 -6.33
N THR A 183 13.11 4.62 -7.39
CA THR A 183 13.70 3.32 -7.72
C THR A 183 14.77 2.88 -6.71
N SER A 184 15.51 3.81 -6.10
CA SER A 184 16.44 3.52 -4.99
C SER A 184 15.75 3.33 -3.63
N GLY A 185 14.47 3.69 -3.51
CA GLY A 185 13.70 3.65 -2.27
C GLY A 185 13.95 4.83 -1.33
N ALA A 186 14.57 5.92 -1.81
CA ALA A 186 14.75 7.17 -1.06
C ALA A 186 13.44 7.97 -0.89
N ILE A 187 12.45 7.74 -1.77
CA ILE A 187 11.08 8.22 -1.60
C ILE A 187 10.08 7.08 -1.79
N ILE A 188 8.93 7.18 -1.12
CA ILE A 188 7.83 6.23 -1.17
C ILE A 188 6.57 6.96 -1.60
N LEU A 189 5.86 6.42 -2.58
CA LEU A 189 4.56 6.95 -2.99
C LEU A 189 3.50 6.46 -2.01
N GLN A 190 2.96 7.37 -1.21
CA GLN A 190 1.98 7.06 -0.19
C GLN A 190 1.07 8.26 0.00
N ASP A 191 -0.23 8.02 -0.04
CA ASP A 191 -1.25 9.02 0.27
C ASP A 191 -1.05 9.62 1.67
N LYS A 192 -1.35 10.92 1.83
CA LYS A 192 -1.20 11.66 3.08
C LYS A 192 -1.99 11.02 4.23
N ALA A 193 -3.27 10.71 4.03
CA ALA A 193 -4.09 10.13 5.08
C ALA A 193 -3.60 8.72 5.47
N SER A 194 -3.06 7.96 4.51
CA SER A 194 -2.40 6.69 4.82
C SER A 194 -1.11 6.83 5.66
N CYS A 195 -0.56 8.04 5.84
CA CYS A 195 0.59 8.28 6.71
C CYS A 195 0.18 8.49 8.18
N PHE A 196 -1.07 8.91 8.42
CA PHE A 196 -1.58 9.29 9.75
C PHE A 196 -1.44 8.20 10.81
N PRO A 197 -1.74 6.91 10.58
CA PRO A 197 -1.73 5.92 11.67
C PRO A 197 -0.34 5.75 12.29
N ALA A 198 0.69 5.58 11.46
CA ALA A 198 2.07 5.45 11.96
C ALA A 198 2.56 6.77 12.58
N PHE A 199 2.21 7.92 11.99
CA PHE A 199 2.57 9.24 12.51
C PHE A 199 1.92 9.54 13.87
N ILE A 200 0.67 9.12 14.09
CA ILE A 200 -0.04 9.25 15.36
C ILE A 200 0.49 8.26 16.41
N LEU A 201 0.80 7.02 15.98
CA LEU A 201 1.33 6.00 16.88
C LEU A 201 2.68 6.41 17.46
N ASN A 202 3.53 7.03 16.63
CA ASN A 202 4.82 7.65 16.98
C ASN A 202 5.64 6.91 18.06
N PRO A 203 5.96 5.61 17.87
CA PRO A 203 6.73 4.87 18.87
C PRO A 203 8.15 5.45 19.02
N PRO A 204 8.70 5.56 20.24
CA PRO A 204 10.08 5.97 20.44
C PRO A 204 11.06 4.92 19.92
N GLU A 205 12.31 5.30 19.68
CA GLU A 205 13.36 4.35 19.30
C GLU A 205 13.53 3.23 20.35
N ASN A 206 14.02 2.08 19.90
CA ASN A 206 14.35 0.87 20.65
C ASN A 206 13.18 0.07 21.22
N VAL A 207 11.91 0.43 20.96
CA VAL A 207 10.74 -0.36 21.39
C VAL A 207 10.31 -1.42 20.37
N HIS A 208 9.44 -2.34 20.78
CA HIS A 208 8.82 -3.30 19.87
C HIS A 208 7.40 -2.87 19.48
N CYS A 209 7.06 -3.06 18.20
CA CYS A 209 5.76 -2.74 17.63
C CYS A 209 5.17 -3.91 16.86
N ILE A 210 3.84 -3.94 16.73
CA ILE A 210 3.11 -4.81 15.79
C ILE A 210 2.45 -3.96 14.70
N ASP A 211 2.54 -4.44 13.46
CA ASP A 211 1.65 -4.05 12.36
C ASP A 211 0.78 -5.27 12.00
N ALA A 212 -0.49 -5.25 12.40
CA ALA A 212 -1.37 -6.43 12.42
C ALA A 212 -1.87 -6.86 11.03
N CYS A 213 -1.97 -5.91 10.09
CA CYS A 213 -2.47 -6.12 8.73
C CYS A 213 -1.53 -5.45 7.72
N ALA A 214 -0.26 -5.86 7.75
CA ALA A 214 0.85 -5.03 7.33
C ALA A 214 0.99 -4.85 5.82
N ALA A 215 0.59 -5.83 5.00
CA ALA A 215 0.90 -5.77 3.58
C ALA A 215 0.02 -4.75 2.84
N PRO A 216 0.54 -3.98 1.88
CA PRO A 216 1.81 -4.18 1.18
C PRO A 216 3.04 -3.52 1.83
N GLY A 217 2.95 -2.97 3.05
CA GLY A 217 4.12 -2.53 3.81
C GLY A 217 4.38 -1.02 3.84
N ASN A 218 3.49 -0.19 3.29
CA ASN A 218 3.66 1.26 3.32
C ASN A 218 3.69 1.80 4.76
N LYS A 219 2.72 1.40 5.59
CA LYS A 219 2.63 1.78 7.01
C LYS A 219 3.75 1.12 7.83
N THR A 220 4.04 -0.16 7.58
CA THR A 220 5.15 -0.89 8.20
C THR A 220 6.51 -0.20 7.97
N SER A 221 6.78 0.23 6.73
CA SER A 221 8.01 0.97 6.41
C SER A 221 8.05 2.34 7.09
N HIS A 222 6.87 2.97 7.31
CA HIS A 222 6.79 4.23 8.05
C HIS A 222 7.13 4.02 9.53
N LEU A 223 6.58 2.98 10.18
CA LEU A 223 6.95 2.62 11.54
C LEU A 223 8.44 2.35 11.69
N SER A 224 9.03 1.58 10.77
CA SER A 224 10.47 1.29 10.77
C SER A 224 11.34 2.57 10.65
N MET A 225 10.87 3.58 9.92
CA MET A 225 11.52 4.88 9.79
C MET A 225 11.40 5.73 11.06
N ILE A 226 10.23 5.72 11.72
CA ILE A 226 10.02 6.41 13.00
C ILE A 226 10.93 5.80 14.08
N LEU A 227 11.03 4.47 14.12
CA LEU A 227 11.96 3.74 14.98
C LEU A 227 13.43 3.88 14.56
N ASN A 228 13.75 4.55 13.46
CA ASN A 228 15.12 4.67 12.96
C ASN A 228 15.87 3.32 12.87
N ASN A 229 15.19 2.27 12.39
CA ASN A 229 15.72 0.89 12.32
C ASN A 229 16.12 0.25 13.68
N THR A 230 15.74 0.83 14.81
CA THR A 230 15.96 0.26 16.15
C THR A 230 14.75 -0.57 16.60
N GLY A 231 14.90 -1.34 17.69
CA GLY A 231 13.82 -2.19 18.19
C GLY A 231 13.38 -3.26 17.18
N LYS A 232 12.10 -3.66 17.20
CA LYS A 232 11.52 -4.68 16.30
C LYS A 232 10.12 -4.29 15.85
N VAL A 233 9.81 -4.52 14.58
CA VAL A 233 8.45 -4.40 14.02
C VAL A 233 7.99 -5.79 13.58
N PHE A 234 7.04 -6.38 14.29
CA PHE A 234 6.39 -7.62 13.90
C PHE A 234 5.26 -7.30 12.92
N ALA A 235 5.39 -7.75 11.68
CA ALA A 235 4.45 -7.45 10.61
C ALA A 235 3.70 -8.71 10.17
N PHE A 236 2.38 -8.72 10.33
CA PHE A 236 1.53 -9.87 10.02
C PHE A 236 0.68 -9.61 8.78
N ASP A 237 0.56 -10.61 7.91
CA ASP A 237 -0.46 -10.65 6.86
C ASP A 237 -0.75 -12.10 6.46
N LYS A 238 -2.04 -12.45 6.34
CA LYS A 238 -2.46 -13.81 5.97
C LYS A 238 -2.20 -14.17 4.50
N ASP A 239 -2.09 -13.17 3.61
CA ASP A 239 -1.82 -13.39 2.19
C ASP A 239 -0.29 -13.40 1.95
N ASN A 240 0.26 -14.60 1.72
CA ASN A 240 1.69 -14.77 1.47
C ASN A 240 2.18 -13.94 0.26
N ARG A 241 1.39 -13.77 -0.80
CA ARG A 241 1.79 -12.98 -1.97
C ARG A 241 1.93 -11.50 -1.60
N ARG A 242 0.98 -10.95 -0.84
CA ARG A 242 1.07 -9.58 -0.32
C ARG A 242 2.24 -9.44 0.66
N LEU A 243 2.48 -10.43 1.51
CA LEU A 243 3.62 -10.44 2.43
C LEU A 243 4.97 -10.45 1.70
N GLN A 244 5.12 -11.20 0.59
CA GLN A 244 6.34 -11.14 -0.23
C GLN A 244 6.54 -9.75 -0.85
N LEU A 245 5.45 -9.08 -1.25
CA LEU A 245 5.52 -7.69 -1.72
C LEU A 245 5.97 -6.75 -0.61
N LEU A 246 5.45 -6.91 0.62
CA LEU A 246 5.91 -6.18 1.79
C LEU A 246 7.42 -6.36 1.98
N LYS A 247 7.90 -7.61 2.05
CA LYS A 247 9.33 -7.91 2.23
C LYS A 247 10.20 -7.24 1.16
N LYS A 248 9.75 -7.27 -0.10
CA LYS A 248 10.44 -6.60 -1.21
C LYS A 248 10.47 -5.07 -1.03
N LEU A 249 9.34 -4.46 -0.69
CA LEU A 249 9.23 -3.01 -0.56
C LEU A 249 9.98 -2.47 0.66
N THR A 250 9.91 -3.17 1.80
CA THR A 250 10.62 -2.78 3.01
C THR A 250 12.13 -3.01 2.89
N SER A 251 12.56 -4.10 2.27
CA SER A 251 13.97 -4.32 1.93
C SER A 251 14.48 -3.22 0.98
N LYS A 252 13.71 -2.87 -0.05
CA LYS A 252 14.02 -1.74 -0.94
C LYS A 252 14.07 -0.42 -0.16
N ALA A 253 13.24 -0.21 0.86
CA ALA A 253 13.30 0.97 1.72
C ALA A 253 14.50 0.95 2.69
N GLY A 254 15.21 -0.18 2.85
CA GLY A 254 16.33 -0.29 3.79
C GLY A 254 15.89 -0.50 5.24
N CYS A 255 14.66 -0.96 5.46
CA CYS A 255 14.17 -1.36 6.76
C CYS A 255 14.87 -2.66 7.20
N LYS A 256 15.47 -2.67 8.39
CA LYS A 256 16.26 -3.78 8.94
C LYS A 256 15.63 -4.44 10.16
N ASN A 257 14.70 -3.75 10.83
CA ASN A 257 14.05 -4.17 12.08
C ASN A 257 12.68 -4.85 11.86
N ILE A 258 12.30 -5.20 10.63
CA ILE A 258 10.98 -5.78 10.33
C ILE A 258 11.06 -7.31 10.31
N ASN A 259 10.28 -7.95 11.19
CA ASN A 259 10.01 -9.38 11.18
C ASN A 259 8.64 -9.66 10.56
N ALA A 260 8.61 -10.00 9.27
CA ALA A 260 7.39 -10.23 8.51
C ALA A 260 6.97 -11.71 8.47
N GLN A 261 5.78 -11.99 9.02
CA GLN A 261 5.25 -13.34 9.28
C GLN A 261 3.92 -13.57 8.55
N ASN A 262 3.75 -14.76 7.95
CA ASN A 262 2.51 -15.13 7.26
C ASN A 262 1.54 -15.77 8.23
N LEU A 263 0.94 -14.94 9.08
CA LEU A 263 -0.01 -15.34 10.11
C LEU A 263 -1.23 -14.41 10.07
N ASN A 264 -2.35 -14.92 10.57
CA ASN A 264 -3.50 -14.09 10.88
C ASN A 264 -3.31 -13.52 12.29
N PHE A 265 -3.42 -12.20 12.44
CA PHE A 265 -3.17 -11.53 13.72
C PHE A 265 -4.09 -12.04 14.84
N LEU A 266 -5.35 -12.38 14.53
CA LEU A 266 -6.28 -12.91 15.53
C LEU A 266 -5.91 -14.30 16.07
N ASP A 267 -4.99 -15.00 15.42
CA ASP A 267 -4.52 -16.33 15.85
C ASP A 267 -3.22 -16.23 16.66
N ILE A 268 -2.70 -15.02 16.90
CA ILE A 268 -1.51 -14.78 17.70
C ILE A 268 -1.89 -14.84 19.17
N ASP A 269 -1.13 -15.58 19.99
CA ASP A 269 -1.29 -15.53 21.44
C ASP A 269 -0.65 -14.23 21.98
N PRO A 270 -1.42 -13.33 22.61
CA PRO A 270 -0.89 -12.11 23.21
C PRO A 270 0.13 -12.35 24.33
N ASN A 271 0.14 -13.56 24.92
CA ASN A 271 1.06 -13.96 25.99
C ASN A 271 2.29 -14.72 25.48
N ASP A 272 2.45 -14.89 24.16
CA ASP A 272 3.66 -15.51 23.60
C ASP A 272 4.89 -14.68 24.03
N PRO A 273 5.93 -15.31 24.64
CA PRO A 273 7.16 -14.63 25.04
C PRO A 273 7.84 -13.82 23.93
N GLN A 274 7.59 -14.15 22.65
CA GLN A 274 8.07 -13.38 21.52
C GLN A 274 7.51 -11.95 21.47
N TYR A 275 6.27 -11.75 21.93
CA TYR A 275 5.55 -10.47 21.87
C TYR A 275 5.40 -9.76 23.22
N GLN A 276 5.94 -10.34 24.30
CA GLN A 276 5.81 -9.80 25.66
C GLN A 276 6.29 -8.35 25.83
N TYR A 277 7.18 -7.87 24.94
CA TYR A 277 7.74 -6.50 24.99
C TYR A 277 7.10 -5.54 23.97
N VAL A 278 6.02 -5.93 23.29
CA VAL A 278 5.33 -5.06 22.33
C VAL A 278 4.57 -3.98 23.08
N GLU A 279 4.94 -2.72 22.85
CA GLU A 279 4.30 -1.56 23.48
C GLU A 279 3.34 -0.81 22.53
N TYR A 280 3.48 -0.99 21.22
CA TYR A 280 2.75 -0.21 20.21
C TYR A 280 2.15 -1.11 19.13
N ILE A 281 0.86 -0.91 18.79
CA ILE A 281 0.19 -1.68 17.74
C ILE A 281 -0.45 -0.77 16.70
N LEU A 282 -0.19 -1.04 15.43
CA LEU A 282 -0.87 -0.45 14.29
C LEU A 282 -1.88 -1.45 13.70
N LEU A 283 -3.14 -1.02 13.62
CA LEU A 283 -4.26 -1.76 13.04
C LEU A 283 -4.75 -1.02 11.78
N ASP A 284 -4.52 -1.61 10.61
CA ASP A 284 -5.07 -1.19 9.31
C ASP A 284 -5.82 -2.37 8.66
N PRO A 285 -6.92 -2.85 9.28
CA PRO A 285 -7.63 -4.04 8.82
C PRO A 285 -8.25 -3.87 7.44
N SER A 286 -8.73 -4.99 6.90
CA SER A 286 -9.54 -4.92 5.68
C SER A 286 -10.80 -4.08 5.92
N CYS A 287 -10.98 -3.08 5.06
CA CYS A 287 -12.12 -2.16 5.02
C CYS A 287 -12.92 -2.38 3.74
N SER A 288 -14.10 -1.76 3.65
CA SER A 288 -14.86 -1.67 2.41
C SER A 288 -14.00 -1.12 1.29
N GLY A 289 -13.12 -0.15 1.58
CA GLY A 289 -12.32 0.60 0.60
C GLY A 289 -13.07 1.77 -0.02
N SER A 290 -14.15 2.21 0.59
CA SER A 290 -15.06 3.20 0.01
C SER A 290 -14.44 4.58 -0.18
N GLY A 291 -13.43 4.94 0.61
CA GLY A 291 -12.76 6.25 0.52
C GLY A 291 -11.70 6.36 -0.59
N ILE A 292 -11.36 5.28 -1.28
CA ILE A 292 -10.29 5.30 -2.30
C ILE A 292 -10.84 5.85 -3.62
N VAL A 293 -10.44 7.06 -4.01
CA VAL A 293 -11.01 7.77 -5.19
C VAL A 293 -10.68 7.09 -6.51
N ASN A 294 -9.52 6.44 -6.61
CA ASN A 294 -9.13 5.68 -7.80
C ASN A 294 -9.57 4.21 -7.77
N ARG A 295 -10.56 3.88 -6.93
CA ARG A 295 -11.07 2.51 -6.81
C ARG A 295 -12.13 2.24 -7.86
N PHE A 296 -11.66 1.77 -9.00
CA PHE A 296 -12.50 1.23 -10.08
C PHE A 296 -13.42 0.06 -9.64
N ASN A 297 -13.27 -0.49 -8.43
CA ASN A 297 -14.17 -1.53 -7.89
C ASN A 297 -15.53 -0.97 -7.42
N HIS A 298 -15.65 0.34 -7.17
CA HIS A 298 -16.96 0.94 -6.85
C HIS A 298 -18.00 0.68 -7.95
N LEU A 299 -17.54 0.59 -9.20
CA LEU A 299 -18.35 0.31 -10.39
C LEU A 299 -18.80 -1.16 -10.51
N THR A 300 -18.23 -2.05 -9.69
CA THR A 300 -18.70 -3.45 -9.54
C THR A 300 -19.53 -3.64 -8.27
N ASP A 301 -19.24 -2.89 -7.20
CA ASP A 301 -20.00 -2.94 -5.94
C ASP A 301 -21.44 -2.38 -6.15
N SER A 302 -21.64 -1.41 -7.06
CA SER A 302 -22.96 -0.83 -7.41
C SER A 302 -23.98 -1.79 -8.08
N GLN A 303 -23.60 -3.06 -8.31
CA GLN A 303 -24.50 -4.11 -8.85
C GLN A 303 -24.96 -5.09 -7.77
N GLU A 304 -24.46 -4.96 -6.54
CA GLU A 304 -24.92 -5.76 -5.40
C GLU A 304 -26.20 -5.14 -4.83
N SER A 305 -27.17 -5.97 -4.43
CA SER A 305 -28.33 -5.49 -3.67
C SER A 305 -27.88 -4.79 -2.40
N GLU A 306 -28.64 -3.79 -1.96
CA GLU A 306 -28.37 -3.06 -0.71
C GLU A 306 -28.17 -4.02 0.47
N ASP A 307 -28.97 -5.09 0.55
CA ASP A 307 -28.84 -6.14 1.57
C ASP A 307 -27.44 -6.79 1.59
N ASN A 308 -26.88 -7.15 0.42
CA ASN A 308 -25.56 -7.78 0.34
C ASN A 308 -24.43 -6.80 0.71
N GLN A 309 -24.61 -5.51 0.44
CA GLN A 309 -23.64 -4.48 0.83
C GLN A 309 -23.66 -4.27 2.35
N ASN A 310 -24.85 -4.24 2.95
CA ASN A 310 -25.03 -4.13 4.39
C ASN A 310 -24.45 -5.34 5.13
N GLU A 311 -24.75 -6.56 4.70
CA GLU A 311 -24.18 -7.78 5.29
C GLU A 311 -22.64 -7.79 5.26
N ARG A 312 -22.05 -7.29 4.16
CA ARG A 312 -20.60 -7.16 4.04
C ARG A 312 -20.03 -6.11 4.99
N LEU A 313 -20.68 -4.95 5.11
CA LEU A 313 -20.26 -3.90 6.05
C LEU A 313 -20.36 -4.39 7.50
N ASP A 314 -21.40 -5.12 7.85
CA ASP A 314 -21.57 -5.74 9.17
C ASP A 314 -20.49 -6.79 9.45
N SER A 315 -20.17 -7.63 8.47
CA SER A 315 -19.09 -8.61 8.60
C SER A 315 -17.72 -7.94 8.81
N LEU A 316 -17.44 -6.86 8.06
CA LEU A 316 -16.20 -6.10 8.17
C LEU A 316 -16.10 -5.37 9.51
N SER A 317 -17.15 -4.68 9.95
CA SER A 317 -17.18 -3.99 11.23
C SER A 317 -17.03 -4.96 12.40
N GLY A 318 -17.69 -6.12 12.36
CA GLY A 318 -17.51 -7.18 13.36
C GLY A 318 -16.09 -7.72 13.43
N PHE A 319 -15.41 -7.87 12.28
CA PHE A 319 -13.98 -8.23 12.25
C PHE A 319 -13.09 -7.11 12.81
N GLN A 320 -13.38 -5.85 12.50
CA GLN A 320 -12.64 -4.67 12.98
C GLN A 320 -12.77 -4.52 14.50
N ILE A 321 -13.94 -4.75 15.10
CA ILE A 321 -14.09 -4.76 16.56
C ILE A 321 -13.22 -5.85 17.18
N LYS A 322 -13.27 -7.07 16.64
CA LYS A 322 -12.46 -8.20 17.14
C LYS A 322 -10.96 -7.91 17.08
N ILE A 323 -10.48 -7.27 16.02
CA ILE A 323 -9.04 -6.98 15.86
C ILE A 323 -8.54 -5.94 16.87
N ILE A 324 -9.38 -4.95 17.22
CA ILE A 324 -9.05 -3.96 18.24
C ILE A 324 -9.03 -4.61 19.62
N LEU A 325 -10.10 -5.35 19.98
CA LEU A 325 -10.18 -6.02 21.28
C LEU A 325 -9.05 -7.05 21.47
N HIS A 326 -8.65 -7.75 20.42
CA HIS A 326 -7.50 -8.65 20.47
C HIS A 326 -6.18 -7.90 20.70
N ALA A 327 -5.97 -6.74 20.07
CA ALA A 327 -4.79 -5.92 20.31
C ALA A 327 -4.68 -5.44 21.78
N PHE A 328 -5.82 -5.19 22.43
CA PHE A 328 -5.86 -4.78 23.85
C PHE A 328 -5.44 -5.88 24.82
N GLN A 329 -5.42 -7.15 24.39
CA GLN A 329 -5.01 -8.28 25.23
C GLN A 329 -3.49 -8.38 25.42
N PHE A 330 -2.70 -7.66 24.62
CA PHE A 330 -1.24 -7.70 24.75
C PHE A 330 -0.79 -6.97 26.05
N PRO A 331 0.00 -7.62 26.91
CA PRO A 331 0.19 -7.19 28.29
C PRO A 331 0.93 -5.85 28.43
N SER A 332 1.85 -5.55 27.51
CA SER A 332 2.69 -4.34 27.56
C SER A 332 2.25 -3.23 26.60
N VAL A 333 1.16 -3.43 25.86
CA VAL A 333 0.72 -2.44 24.87
C VAL A 333 0.19 -1.18 25.56
N ARG A 334 0.72 -0.05 25.14
CA ARG A 334 0.44 1.28 25.69
C ARG A 334 -0.29 2.16 24.70
N LYS A 335 -0.10 1.93 23.39
CA LYS A 335 -0.73 2.72 22.35
C LYS A 335 -1.14 1.87 21.16
N VAL A 336 -2.37 2.08 20.68
CA VAL A 336 -2.94 1.36 19.54
C VAL A 336 -3.58 2.35 18.59
N THR A 337 -3.14 2.36 17.32
CA THR A 337 -3.84 3.11 16.27
C THR A 337 -4.70 2.18 15.44
N TYR A 338 -5.98 2.51 15.30
CA TYR A 338 -6.91 1.88 14.38
C TYR A 338 -7.15 2.79 13.18
N SER A 339 -7.18 2.23 11.98
CA SER A 339 -7.44 3.02 10.77
C SER A 339 -8.18 2.24 9.69
N THR A 340 -8.93 2.97 8.87
CA THR A 340 -9.61 2.42 7.71
C THR A 340 -9.49 3.35 6.51
N CYS A 341 -9.67 2.75 5.35
CA CYS A 341 -9.83 3.39 4.05
C CYS A 341 -11.32 3.59 3.68
N SER A 342 -12.18 3.79 4.67
CA SER A 342 -13.65 3.85 4.53
C SER A 342 -14.19 5.22 4.92
N VAL A 343 -15.27 5.63 4.23
CA VAL A 343 -16.08 6.81 4.61
C VAL A 343 -17.31 6.42 5.46
N HIS A 344 -17.62 5.13 5.56
CA HIS A 344 -18.79 4.60 6.27
C HIS A 344 -18.61 4.68 7.78
N MET A 345 -19.61 5.18 8.49
CA MET A 345 -19.57 5.29 9.95
C MET A 345 -19.57 3.92 10.64
N GLU A 346 -20.13 2.91 9.98
CA GLU A 346 -20.28 1.52 10.42
C GLU A 346 -18.92 0.85 10.63
N GLU A 347 -17.91 1.23 9.85
CA GLU A 347 -16.53 0.75 9.98
C GLU A 347 -15.64 1.69 10.83
N ASN A 348 -16.17 2.86 11.20
CA ASN A 348 -15.40 3.95 11.81
C ASN A 348 -15.94 4.23 13.21
N GLU A 349 -16.72 5.30 13.38
CA GLU A 349 -17.23 5.73 14.70
C GLU A 349 -18.03 4.64 15.41
N ASN A 350 -18.85 3.86 14.70
CA ASN A 350 -19.64 2.79 15.30
C ASN A 350 -18.75 1.66 15.83
N VAL A 351 -17.62 1.37 15.17
CA VAL A 351 -16.62 0.43 15.69
C VAL A 351 -16.02 0.97 16.98
N ILE A 352 -15.66 2.25 17.01
CA ILE A 352 -15.08 2.88 18.20
C ILE A 352 -16.06 2.90 19.37
N SER A 353 -17.32 3.27 19.15
CA SER A 353 -18.37 3.25 20.18
C SER A 353 -18.51 1.85 20.79
N LYS A 354 -18.67 0.83 19.95
CA LYS A 354 -18.82 -0.57 20.39
C LYS A 354 -17.59 -1.11 21.12
N VAL A 355 -16.39 -0.65 20.75
CA VAL A 355 -15.16 -1.01 21.48
C VAL A 355 -15.16 -0.36 22.86
N LEU A 356 -15.47 0.94 22.96
CA LEU A 356 -15.47 1.68 24.22
C LEU A 356 -16.58 1.24 25.19
N GLU A 357 -17.69 0.71 24.70
CA GLU A 357 -18.74 0.06 25.50
C GLU A 357 -18.26 -1.22 26.18
N ASN A 358 -17.14 -1.81 25.72
CA ASN A 358 -16.58 -3.02 26.31
C ASN A 358 -15.73 -2.67 27.54
N GLU A 359 -16.29 -2.82 28.74
CA GLU A 359 -15.62 -2.49 30.00
C GLU A 359 -14.43 -3.42 30.36
N ASN A 360 -14.12 -4.45 29.56
CA ASN A 360 -13.06 -5.41 29.86
C ASN A 360 -11.65 -4.96 29.41
N HIS A 361 -11.40 -3.66 29.26
CA HIS A 361 -10.10 -3.14 28.90
C HIS A 361 -9.79 -1.79 29.56
N GLU A 362 -8.49 -1.51 29.75
CA GLU A 362 -8.00 -0.26 30.38
C GLU A 362 -7.65 0.84 29.36
N PHE A 363 -7.95 0.63 28.08
CA PHE A 363 -7.66 1.60 27.02
C PHE A 363 -8.71 2.72 26.97
N VAL A 364 -8.24 3.94 26.77
CA VAL A 364 -9.04 5.15 26.50
C VAL A 364 -8.64 5.75 25.15
N LEU A 365 -9.48 6.60 24.55
CA LEU A 365 -9.06 7.36 23.36
C LEU A 365 -8.01 8.42 23.75
N SER A 366 -6.94 8.52 22.95
CA SER A 366 -5.98 9.63 23.04
C SER A 366 -6.69 10.97 22.86
N GLU A 367 -6.18 12.02 23.49
CA GLU A 367 -6.76 13.35 23.36
C GLU A 367 -6.52 13.94 21.95
N LYS A 368 -7.42 14.80 21.47
CA LYS A 368 -7.29 15.50 20.18
C LYS A 368 -5.91 16.15 19.99
N GLN A 369 -5.35 16.70 21.06
CA GLN A 369 -4.05 17.38 21.09
C GLN A 369 -2.89 16.45 20.70
N GLN A 370 -3.03 15.15 20.97
CA GLN A 370 -2.04 14.12 20.66
C GLN A 370 -2.29 13.46 19.29
N VAL A 371 -3.41 13.76 18.63
CA VAL A 371 -3.87 13.08 17.41
C VAL A 371 -4.08 14.09 16.28
N LEU A 372 -2.98 14.50 15.65
CA LEU A 372 -2.95 15.51 14.56
C LEU A 372 -3.70 16.80 14.94
N PRO A 373 -3.24 17.58 15.93
CA PRO A 373 -4.02 18.68 16.53
C PRO A 373 -4.50 19.75 15.54
N THR A 374 -3.73 20.01 14.49
CA THR A 374 -4.01 21.01 13.45
C THR A 374 -4.93 20.51 12.34
N TRP A 375 -5.17 19.19 12.24
CA TRP A 375 -6.08 18.63 11.25
C TRP A 375 -7.53 19.01 11.56
N LYS A 376 -8.26 19.55 10.58
CA LYS A 376 -9.58 20.14 10.83
C LYS A 376 -10.69 19.09 10.94
N ARG A 377 -10.70 18.10 10.05
CA ARG A 377 -11.79 17.12 9.93
C ARG A 377 -11.69 16.02 11.00
N ARG A 378 -12.73 15.91 11.81
CA ARG A 378 -12.81 14.96 12.94
C ARG A 378 -13.89 13.90 12.74
N GLY A 379 -14.01 12.99 13.70
CA GLY A 379 -15.08 11.99 13.71
C GLY A 379 -16.46 12.62 13.71
N LEU A 380 -17.42 11.88 13.19
CA LEU A 380 -18.82 12.29 13.18
C LEU A 380 -19.39 12.26 14.61
N PRO A 381 -20.25 13.23 14.99
CA PRO A 381 -20.97 13.15 16.24
C PRO A 381 -22.07 12.09 16.11
N ILE A 382 -21.89 10.95 16.77
CA ILE A 382 -22.83 9.83 16.77
C ILE A 382 -23.32 9.55 18.19
N GLU A 383 -24.45 8.85 18.30
CA GLU A 383 -24.85 8.26 19.58
C GLU A 383 -23.81 7.23 20.04
N GLY A 384 -23.51 7.21 21.34
CA GLY A 384 -22.48 6.34 21.93
C GLY A 384 -21.08 6.95 22.03
N LEU A 385 -20.82 8.09 21.37
CA LEU A 385 -19.58 8.87 21.55
C LEU A 385 -19.87 10.25 22.13
N THR A 386 -19.08 10.66 23.12
CA THR A 386 -19.07 12.05 23.59
C THR A 386 -18.51 12.98 22.51
N LYS A 387 -18.72 14.29 22.68
CA LYS A 387 -18.19 15.31 21.77
C LYS A 387 -16.66 15.29 21.77
N GLU A 388 -16.06 15.09 22.94
CA GLU A 388 -14.61 15.02 23.14
C GLU A 388 -14.03 13.79 22.45
N GLN A 389 -14.66 12.62 22.60
CA GLN A 389 -14.26 11.40 21.90
C GLN A 389 -14.38 11.56 20.39
N SER A 390 -15.49 12.10 19.88
CA SER A 390 -15.67 12.37 18.44
C SER A 390 -14.60 13.32 17.89
N ALA A 391 -14.21 14.33 18.68
CA ALA A 391 -13.17 15.30 18.33
C ALA A 391 -11.75 14.71 18.36
N ALA A 392 -11.52 13.62 19.09
CA ALA A 392 -10.26 12.87 19.10
C ALA A 392 -10.06 11.97 17.87
N LEU A 393 -11.15 11.63 17.17
CA LEU A 393 -11.10 10.85 15.94
C LEU A 393 -10.69 11.72 14.75
N VAL A 394 -9.98 11.13 13.80
CA VAL A 394 -9.53 11.80 12.57
C VAL A 394 -10.27 11.20 11.38
N ARG A 395 -10.89 12.06 10.57
CA ARG A 395 -11.42 11.70 9.24
C ARG A 395 -10.66 12.45 8.17
N ALA A 396 -10.58 11.86 6.99
CA ALA A 396 -10.15 12.51 5.77
C ALA A 396 -11.21 12.31 4.68
N ASP A 397 -11.42 13.34 3.88
CA ASP A 397 -12.34 13.36 2.75
C ASP A 397 -11.59 13.72 1.46
N PRO A 398 -11.86 13.02 0.35
CA PRO A 398 -11.11 13.29 -0.87
C PRO A 398 -11.35 14.64 -1.52
N GLU A 399 -12.58 15.15 -1.47
CA GLU A 399 -12.95 16.39 -2.16
C GLU A 399 -12.42 17.60 -1.42
N GLN A 400 -12.52 17.56 -0.09
CA GLN A 400 -12.22 18.72 0.74
C GLN A 400 -10.79 18.73 1.28
N ASP A 401 -10.18 17.56 1.50
CA ASP A 401 -8.86 17.48 2.13
C ASP A 401 -7.74 17.13 1.16
N GLY A 402 -8.07 16.86 -0.11
CA GLY A 402 -7.10 16.49 -1.14
C GLY A 402 -6.33 15.21 -0.81
N THR A 403 -7.01 14.20 -0.25
CA THR A 403 -6.42 12.88 0.11
C THR A 403 -7.36 11.74 -0.32
N ASN A 404 -7.14 10.49 0.08
CA ASN A 404 -8.22 9.50 0.05
C ASN A 404 -9.09 9.62 1.29
N GLY A 405 -10.34 9.16 1.18
CA GLY A 405 -11.23 8.98 2.32
C GLY A 405 -10.61 8.00 3.30
N PHE A 406 -10.47 8.44 4.55
CA PHE A 406 -9.71 7.72 5.56
C PHE A 406 -10.22 8.02 6.97
N PHE A 407 -9.95 7.11 7.90
CA PHE A 407 -10.30 7.27 9.30
C PHE A 407 -9.16 6.78 10.19
N VAL A 408 -8.91 7.47 11.31
CA VAL A 408 -7.96 7.03 12.34
C VAL A 408 -8.53 7.30 13.73
N ALA A 409 -8.41 6.30 14.60
CA ALA A 409 -8.59 6.40 16.04
C ALA A 409 -7.29 5.99 16.74
N CYS A 410 -7.00 6.58 17.89
CA CYS A 410 -5.84 6.24 18.70
C CYS A 410 -6.30 5.97 20.12
N PHE A 411 -5.87 4.83 20.66
CA PHE A 411 -6.13 4.41 22.02
C PHE A 411 -4.81 4.40 22.80
N GLU A 412 -4.90 4.77 24.07
CA GLU A 412 -3.79 4.75 25.02
C GLU A 412 -4.20 4.04 26.30
N ARG A 413 -3.23 3.36 26.92
CA ARG A 413 -3.35 2.75 28.24
C ARG A 413 -2.15 3.19 29.08
N ASP A 414 -2.43 3.60 30.30
CA ASP A 414 -1.38 4.01 31.24
C ASP A 414 -0.66 2.76 31.78
N LEU A 415 0.56 2.53 31.29
CA LEU A 415 1.49 1.53 31.81
C LEU A 415 2.90 2.11 31.85
N PRO A 416 3.76 1.66 32.79
CA PRO A 416 5.16 2.01 32.78
C PRO A 416 5.84 1.44 31.51
N PRO A 417 6.87 2.13 30.96
CA PRO A 417 7.68 1.59 29.89
C PRO A 417 8.33 0.26 30.30
N VAL A 418 8.46 -0.66 29.34
CA VAL A 418 9.11 -1.96 29.60
C VAL A 418 10.55 -1.91 29.13
N GLU A 419 11.49 -2.23 30.02
CA GLU A 419 12.90 -2.37 29.65
C GLU A 419 13.10 -3.65 28.83
N ILE A 420 13.48 -3.51 27.57
CA ILE A 420 13.86 -4.63 26.72
C ILE A 420 15.26 -5.10 27.14
N PRO A 421 15.45 -6.37 27.50
CA PRO A 421 16.78 -6.90 27.79
C PRO A 421 17.68 -6.71 26.57
N VAL A 422 18.80 -6.03 26.76
CA VAL A 422 19.81 -5.88 25.71
C VAL A 422 20.37 -7.27 25.40
N GLU A 423 20.07 -7.82 24.22
CA GLU A 423 20.76 -9.04 23.76
C GLU A 423 22.24 -8.69 23.58
N GLU A 424 23.11 -9.21 24.46
CA GLU A 424 24.55 -9.17 24.23
C GLU A 424 24.86 -9.78 22.86
N PRO A 425 25.71 -9.16 22.04
CA PRO A 425 26.09 -9.74 20.76
C PRO A 425 26.71 -11.12 21.04
N LYS A 426 26.00 -12.18 20.61
CA LYS A 426 26.49 -13.56 20.72
C LYS A 426 27.90 -13.61 20.16
N ALA A 427 28.88 -13.82 21.04
CA ALA A 427 30.26 -14.06 20.65
C ALA A 427 30.26 -15.15 19.59
N THR A 428 30.74 -14.81 18.39
CA THR A 428 30.99 -15.79 17.34
C THR A 428 31.88 -16.87 17.96
N HIS A 429 31.34 -18.08 18.12
CA HIS A 429 32.13 -19.24 18.52
C HIS A 429 33.28 -19.39 17.53
N SER A 430 34.47 -19.01 17.98
CA SER A 430 35.74 -19.38 17.36
C SER A 430 35.81 -20.91 17.33
N ASP A 431 36.13 -21.45 16.16
CA ASP A 431 36.45 -22.86 15.94
C ASP A 431 37.38 -23.39 17.05
N SER A 432 36.81 -24.21 17.93
CA SER A 432 37.56 -25.06 18.86
C SER A 432 37.16 -26.51 18.64
N ALA A 433 37.53 -27.04 17.47
CA ALA A 433 37.45 -28.46 17.14
C ALA A 433 38.74 -28.95 16.46
N LEU A 434 39.88 -28.84 17.15
CA LEU A 434 41.08 -29.62 16.81
C LEU A 434 41.26 -30.75 17.83
N LYS A 435 40.54 -31.85 17.62
CA LYS A 435 40.86 -33.14 18.23
C LYS A 435 42.10 -33.73 17.53
N LYS A 436 43.15 -33.89 18.33
CA LYS A 436 44.40 -34.63 18.12
C LYS A 436 44.32 -35.75 17.08
N ARG A 437 45.08 -35.61 15.98
CA ARG A 437 45.60 -36.74 15.19
C ARG A 437 47.13 -36.70 15.26
N LYS A 438 47.72 -37.81 15.72
CA LYS A 438 49.18 -38.02 15.83
C LYS A 438 49.80 -38.08 14.44
N LEU A 439 50.89 -37.34 14.23
CA LEU A 439 51.76 -37.41 13.06
C LEU A 439 52.80 -38.54 13.24
N PRO A 440 53.14 -39.33 12.19
CA PRO A 440 54.32 -40.17 12.18
C PRO A 440 55.59 -39.33 11.86
N PRO A 441 56.80 -39.80 12.25
CA PRO A 441 58.00 -38.98 12.27
C PRO A 441 58.57 -38.72 10.86
N VAL A 442 59.00 -37.48 10.64
CA VAL A 442 59.67 -37.01 9.42
C VAL A 442 61.14 -37.45 9.45
N GLN A 443 61.55 -38.25 8.47
CA GLN A 443 62.96 -38.51 8.17
C GLN A 443 63.56 -37.31 7.41
N GLN A 444 64.71 -36.84 7.86
CA GLN A 444 65.48 -35.77 7.20
C GLN A 444 66.13 -36.28 5.92
N PRO A 445 66.02 -35.60 4.77
CA PRO A 445 66.88 -35.87 3.64
C PRO A 445 68.19 -35.07 3.74
N GLN A 446 69.29 -35.78 3.59
CA GLN A 446 70.65 -35.28 3.47
C GLN A 446 70.81 -34.44 2.20
N ASN A 447 71.54 -33.33 2.32
CA ASN A 447 72.03 -32.53 1.20
C ASN A 447 72.99 -33.36 0.33
N ASN A 448 72.81 -33.31 -0.99
CA ASN A 448 73.92 -33.51 -1.92
C ASN A 448 73.76 -32.58 -3.14
N PRO A 449 74.81 -31.83 -3.54
CA PRO A 449 74.71 -30.76 -4.53
C PRO A 449 75.07 -31.30 -5.92
N ASN A 450 74.12 -31.33 -6.86
CA ASN A 450 74.45 -31.27 -8.29
C ASN A 450 73.21 -31.13 -9.20
N GLN A 451 73.40 -30.35 -10.27
CA GLN A 451 72.68 -30.35 -11.55
C GLN A 451 71.49 -29.40 -11.79
N LYS A 452 71.87 -28.23 -12.35
CA LYS A 452 71.42 -27.60 -13.62
C LYS A 452 69.92 -27.46 -13.94
N PHE A 453 69.53 -26.19 -14.07
CA PHE A 453 68.35 -25.65 -14.76
C PHE A 453 68.12 -26.20 -16.19
N LYS A 454 66.85 -26.45 -16.55
CA LYS A 454 66.26 -26.17 -17.88
C LYS A 454 64.73 -25.94 -17.76
N PRO A 455 64.14 -24.96 -18.49
CA PRO A 455 62.73 -24.57 -18.36
C PRO A 455 61.82 -25.25 -19.40
N LYS A 456 60.51 -25.37 -19.12
CA LYS A 456 59.49 -25.71 -20.14
C LYS A 456 58.23 -24.85 -20.05
N SER A 457 58.20 -23.87 -20.98
CA SER A 457 57.11 -23.49 -21.91
C SER A 457 55.63 -23.65 -21.50
N GLY A 458 54.92 -22.52 -21.56
CA GLY A 458 53.47 -22.43 -21.40
C GLY A 458 52.63 -22.65 -22.67
N LYS A 459 51.31 -22.39 -22.54
CA LYS A 459 50.36 -22.23 -23.65
C LYS A 459 49.38 -21.09 -23.32
N LYS A 460 49.37 -20.07 -24.18
CA LYS A 460 48.40 -18.96 -24.27
C LYS A 460 47.10 -19.45 -24.93
N LYS A 461 45.93 -19.02 -24.45
CA LYS A 461 44.64 -19.10 -25.17
C LYS A 461 44.32 -17.74 -25.82
N ARG A 462 43.90 -17.81 -27.09
CA ARG A 462 43.56 -16.70 -28.00
C ARG A 462 42.18 -16.10 -27.68
N ILE A 463 42.07 -14.78 -27.84
CA ILE A 463 40.85 -13.97 -27.81
C ILE A 463 40.34 -13.82 -29.26
N GLY A 464 39.05 -14.02 -29.49
CA GLY A 464 38.37 -13.83 -30.78
C GLY A 464 37.77 -12.43 -30.93
N ARG A 465 37.88 -11.88 -32.15
CA ARG A 465 37.35 -10.58 -32.61
C ARG A 465 35.81 -10.57 -32.79
N PRO A 466 35.17 -9.38 -32.79
CA PRO A 466 33.74 -9.22 -33.09
C PRO A 466 33.50 -9.12 -34.61
N VAL A 467 32.32 -9.54 -35.05
CA VAL A 467 31.79 -9.34 -36.40
C VAL A 467 30.55 -8.45 -36.32
N THR A 468 30.58 -7.38 -37.10
CA THR A 468 29.49 -6.47 -37.39
C THR A 468 28.50 -7.12 -38.36
N LEU A 469 27.20 -6.93 -38.10
CA LEU A 469 26.15 -6.56 -39.06
C LEU A 469 24.95 -6.00 -38.28
#